data_AF-A0A3M1PMQ7-F1
#
_entry.id   AF-A0A3M1PMQ7-F1
#
_cell.length_a   1.000
_cell.length_b   1.000
_cell.length_c   1.000
_cell.angle_alpha   90.00
_cell.angle_beta   90.00
_cell.angle_gamma   90.00
#
_symmetry.space_group_name_H-M   'P 1'
#
loop_
_entity.id
_entity.type
_entity.pdbx_description
1 polymer ?
#
loop_
_entity_poly.entity_id
_entity_poly.type
_entity_poly.pdbx_seq_one_letter_code
_entity_poly.pdbx_strand_id
1 'polypeptide(L)'
;MNLDGIQILGPVRPGYEEILTPDALRFVAALQREFGAERAALLQRRQQKQAEIDAGRFPDFLAGTRSVRDDADWQVAPIPEDLQNRRIEITGPVERKMMINALNSGANVFMADFEDANSPTWDNIVAGQLNLRDAVNRTISFESQNGKSYRLNEQTATLMVRPRGWHLEERHILIDGKPVSASLLDFGLYFYHNANRLLSDGTGPYFYLPKLENHLEARLWNDVFQKAQDALGFPYGTIKVTVLIENVLAAFEMEEILYELRQHIVGLNAGRWDYIFSVIKKFRNHPDFLLPDRARITMTVPFMRAYTELLVKTCHKRGAHAIGGMAAFIPSRRDPHVNEVAFAKVREDKERESEDGFDGTW
;
A
#
# COMPACT_ATOMS: atom_id res chain seq x y z
N MET A 1 -12.01 -27.65 -5.56
CA MET A 1 -11.69 -28.46 -4.35
C MET A 1 -12.37 -27.80 -3.16
N ASN A 2 -12.96 -28.58 -2.24
CA ASN A 2 -13.48 -28.08 -0.97
C ASN A 2 -12.48 -28.49 0.12
N LEU A 3 -11.67 -27.54 0.59
CA LEU A 3 -10.65 -27.72 1.61
C LEU A 3 -11.14 -27.02 2.87
N ASP A 4 -11.74 -27.75 3.81
CA ASP A 4 -12.20 -27.17 5.08
C ASP A 4 -13.06 -25.90 4.92
N GLY A 5 -14.03 -25.89 3.99
CA GLY A 5 -14.89 -24.71 3.73
C GLY A 5 -14.31 -23.70 2.73
N ILE A 6 -13.11 -23.95 2.19
CA ILE A 6 -12.47 -23.13 1.15
C ILE A 6 -12.87 -23.66 -0.23
N GLN A 7 -13.35 -22.79 -1.10
CA GLN A 7 -13.69 -23.10 -2.49
C GLN A 7 -12.96 -22.17 -3.44
N ILE A 8 -12.22 -22.76 -4.38
CA ILE A 8 -11.59 -22.03 -5.49
C ILE A 8 -12.54 -22.11 -6.69
N LEU A 9 -13.10 -20.96 -7.08
CA LEU A 9 -13.96 -20.79 -8.25
C LEU A 9 -13.18 -20.35 -9.49
N GLY A 10 -12.01 -19.73 -9.29
CA GLY A 10 -11.14 -19.31 -10.38
C GLY A 10 -10.46 -20.50 -11.09
N PRO A 11 -10.15 -20.39 -12.39
CA PRO A 11 -9.43 -21.44 -13.10
C PRO A 11 -8.02 -21.62 -12.54
N VAL A 12 -7.62 -22.86 -12.28
CA VAL A 12 -6.24 -23.19 -11.89
C VAL A 12 -5.42 -23.42 -13.16
N ARG A 13 -4.57 -22.46 -13.51
CA ARG A 13 -3.65 -22.54 -14.64
C ARG A 13 -2.34 -23.19 -14.21
N PRO A 14 -1.51 -23.72 -15.14
CA PRO A 14 -0.20 -24.26 -14.78
C PRO A 14 0.63 -23.30 -13.93
N GLY A 15 1.19 -23.78 -12.82
CA GLY A 15 1.95 -23.01 -11.84
C GLY A 15 1.10 -22.36 -10.74
N TYR A 16 -0.22 -22.22 -10.91
CA TYR A 16 -1.08 -21.63 -9.87
C TYR A 16 -1.21 -22.53 -8.64
N GLU A 17 -1.10 -23.84 -8.82
CA GLU A 17 -1.05 -24.83 -7.74
C GLU A 17 0.10 -24.58 -6.76
N GLU A 18 1.17 -23.93 -7.19
CA GLU A 18 2.31 -23.61 -6.33
C GLU A 18 2.03 -22.40 -5.43
N ILE A 19 1.06 -21.55 -5.79
CA ILE A 19 0.61 -20.42 -4.98
C ILE A 19 -0.61 -20.80 -4.15
N LEU A 20 -1.55 -21.52 -4.75
CA LEU A 20 -2.82 -21.93 -4.15
C LEU A 20 -2.68 -23.28 -3.43
N THR A 21 -1.60 -23.44 -2.68
CA THR A 21 -1.35 -24.66 -1.90
C THR A 21 -2.39 -24.78 -0.78
N PRO A 22 -2.75 -26.01 -0.34
CA PRO A 22 -3.70 -26.18 0.75
C PRO A 22 -3.32 -25.43 2.04
N ASP A 23 -2.03 -25.37 2.39
CA ASP A 23 -1.58 -24.67 3.60
C ASP A 23 -1.64 -23.15 3.46
N ALA A 24 -1.24 -22.60 2.32
CA ALA A 24 -1.37 -21.16 2.05
C ALA A 24 -2.85 -20.72 2.10
N LEU A 25 -3.74 -21.53 1.54
CA LEU A 25 -5.18 -21.26 1.57
C LEU A 25 -5.77 -21.42 2.97
N ARG A 26 -5.34 -22.41 3.75
CA ARG A 26 -5.73 -22.53 5.18
C ARG A 26 -5.26 -21.34 6.00
N PHE A 27 -4.06 -20.83 5.74
CA PHE A 27 -3.53 -19.64 6.37
C PHE A 27 -4.40 -18.40 6.07
N VAL A 28 -4.69 -18.13 4.79
CA VAL A 28 -5.60 -17.05 4.38
C VAL A 28 -7.00 -17.25 4.99
N ALA A 29 -7.50 -18.48 5.03
CA ALA A 29 -8.81 -18.79 5.60
C ALA A 29 -8.87 -18.53 7.10
N ALA A 30 -7.81 -18.82 7.85
CA ALA A 30 -7.72 -18.49 9.26
C ALA A 30 -7.80 -16.98 9.48
N LEU A 31 -7.06 -16.18 8.68
CA LEU A 31 -7.14 -14.71 8.75
C LEU A 31 -8.56 -14.20 8.43
N GLN A 32 -9.19 -14.71 7.38
CA GLN A 32 -10.54 -14.31 7.01
C GLN A 32 -11.57 -14.66 8.09
N ARG A 33 -11.46 -15.81 8.74
CA ARG A 33 -12.37 -16.24 9.80
C ARG A 33 -12.23 -15.38 11.05
N GLU A 34 -11.00 -15.04 11.40
CA GLU A 34 -10.70 -14.19 12.56
C GLU A 34 -11.16 -12.74 12.32
N PHE A 35 -10.80 -12.16 11.17
CA PHE A 35 -10.86 -10.71 10.96
C PHE A 35 -11.97 -10.26 9.99
N GLY A 36 -12.62 -11.18 9.28
CA GLY A 36 -13.62 -10.85 8.28
C GLY A 36 -14.84 -10.11 8.85
N ALA A 37 -15.25 -10.45 10.08
CA ALA A 37 -16.35 -9.79 10.77
C ALA A 37 -15.99 -8.34 11.18
N GLU A 38 -14.80 -8.13 11.76
CA GLU A 38 -14.33 -6.79 12.14
C GLU A 38 -14.13 -5.90 10.91
N ARG A 39 -13.53 -6.43 9.83
CA ARG A 39 -13.45 -5.72 8.54
C ARG A 39 -14.83 -5.25 8.08
N ALA A 40 -15.83 -6.14 8.09
CA ALA A 40 -17.19 -5.78 7.69
C ALA A 40 -17.79 -4.70 8.59
N ALA A 41 -17.55 -4.77 9.91
CA ALA A 41 -17.99 -3.75 10.86
C ALA A 41 -17.33 -2.38 10.58
N LEU A 42 -16.04 -2.34 10.28
CA LEU A 42 -15.34 -1.11 9.90
C LEU A 42 -15.89 -0.50 8.60
N LEU A 43 -16.18 -1.32 7.59
CA LEU A 43 -16.82 -0.86 6.36
C LEU A 43 -18.22 -0.29 6.60
N GLN A 44 -18.98 -0.85 7.55
CA GLN A 44 -20.26 -0.27 7.98
C GLN A 44 -20.06 1.05 8.74
N ARG A 45 -19.02 1.16 9.59
CA ARG A 45 -18.67 2.43 10.26
C ARG A 45 -18.30 3.53 9.26
N ARG A 46 -17.66 3.20 8.12
CA ARG A 46 -17.43 4.18 7.03
C ARG A 46 -18.74 4.78 6.53
N GLN A 47 -19.81 3.98 6.39
CA GLN A 47 -21.12 4.45 5.96
C GLN A 47 -21.79 5.32 7.04
N GLN A 48 -21.69 4.91 8.31
CA GLN A 48 -22.17 5.72 9.43
C GLN A 48 -21.48 7.07 9.46
N LYS A 49 -20.13 7.09 9.40
CA LYS A 49 -19.34 8.31 9.38
C LYS A 49 -19.72 9.22 8.21
N GLN A 50 -19.98 8.62 7.05
CA GLN A 50 -20.46 9.36 5.90
C GLN A 50 -21.81 10.02 6.14
N ALA A 51 -22.77 9.32 6.76
CA ALA A 51 -24.07 9.89 7.10
C ALA A 51 -23.94 11.05 8.10
N GLU A 52 -22.96 11.00 9.02
CA GLU A 52 -22.67 12.13 9.90
C GLU A 52 -22.18 13.36 9.15
N ILE A 53 -21.23 13.15 8.23
CA ILE A 53 -20.70 14.21 7.39
C ILE A 53 -21.83 14.80 6.56
N ASP A 54 -22.65 13.97 5.91
CA ASP A 54 -23.81 14.42 5.14
C ASP A 54 -24.79 15.25 6.00
N ALA A 55 -24.89 14.97 7.30
CA ALA A 55 -25.69 15.73 8.27
C ALA A 55 -24.99 16.99 8.83
N GLY A 56 -23.83 17.38 8.28
CA GLY A 56 -23.09 18.59 8.66
C GLY A 56 -22.07 18.41 9.80
N ARG A 57 -21.80 17.17 10.24
CA ARG A 57 -20.72 16.88 11.21
C ARG A 57 -19.40 16.65 10.46
N PHE A 58 -18.66 17.72 10.23
CA PHE A 58 -17.35 17.68 9.57
C PHE A 58 -16.28 16.98 10.42
N PRO A 59 -15.26 16.36 9.78
CA PRO A 59 -14.15 15.74 10.50
C PRO A 59 -13.27 16.79 11.18
N ASP A 60 -12.72 16.40 12.32
CA ASP A 60 -11.73 17.15 13.10
C ASP A 60 -10.88 16.13 13.90
N PHE A 61 -9.79 16.59 14.51
CA PHE A 61 -8.96 15.76 15.38
C PHE A 61 -9.77 15.18 16.54
N LEU A 62 -9.59 13.88 16.79
CA LEU A 62 -10.36 13.17 17.81
C LEU A 62 -9.97 13.64 19.22
N ALA A 63 -10.95 14.09 20.01
CA ALA A 63 -10.70 14.49 21.39
C ALA A 63 -10.28 13.31 22.28
N GLY A 64 -10.87 12.12 22.05
CA GLY A 64 -10.65 10.92 22.86
C GLY A 64 -9.24 10.32 22.76
N THR A 65 -8.49 10.64 21.71
CA THR A 65 -7.11 10.16 21.48
C THR A 65 -6.07 11.25 21.66
N ARG A 66 -6.45 12.39 22.26
CA ARG A 66 -5.53 13.51 22.52
C ARG A 66 -4.25 13.07 23.25
N SER A 67 -4.36 12.15 24.21
CA SER A 67 -3.20 11.63 24.94
C SER A 67 -2.16 10.96 24.03
N VAL A 68 -2.57 10.31 22.93
CA VAL A 68 -1.65 9.75 21.94
C VAL A 68 -0.87 10.86 21.24
N ARG A 69 -1.55 11.96 20.89
CA ARG A 69 -0.91 13.08 20.17
C ARG A 69 -0.02 13.93 21.08
N ASP A 70 -0.43 14.12 22.32
CA ASP A 70 0.29 14.98 23.27
C ASP A 70 1.47 14.26 23.94
N ASP A 71 1.48 12.92 23.95
CA ASP A 71 2.61 12.12 24.42
C ASP A 71 3.80 12.23 23.46
N ALA A 72 4.89 12.86 23.91
CA ALA A 72 6.11 13.06 23.14
C ALA A 72 7.09 11.86 23.24
N ASP A 73 6.83 10.91 24.15
CA ASP A 73 7.79 9.86 24.51
C ASP A 73 7.75 8.67 23.55
N TRP A 74 6.65 8.49 22.80
CA TRP A 74 6.54 7.37 21.87
C TRP A 74 7.03 7.70 20.45
N GLN A 75 7.66 6.70 19.86
CA GLN A 75 8.17 6.65 18.49
C GLN A 75 7.73 5.33 17.83
N VAL A 76 7.82 5.26 16.51
CA VAL A 76 7.69 3.97 15.80
C VAL A 76 8.91 3.08 16.08
N ALA A 77 8.76 1.78 15.91
CA ALA A 77 9.84 0.81 16.03
C ALA A 77 10.91 1.06 14.95
N PRO A 78 12.16 0.61 15.17
CA PRO A 78 13.25 0.82 14.22
C PRO A 78 12.90 0.40 12.79
N ILE A 79 13.27 1.26 11.84
CA ILE A 79 13.14 1.01 10.40
C ILE A 79 14.30 0.09 9.98
N PRO A 80 14.04 -1.01 9.23
CA PRO A 80 15.10 -1.89 8.73
C PRO A 80 16.10 -1.16 7.82
N GLU A 81 17.34 -1.64 7.76
CA GLU A 81 18.44 -1.01 7.02
C GLU A 81 18.11 -0.75 5.54
N ASP A 82 17.49 -1.73 4.88
CA ASP A 82 17.11 -1.67 3.46
C ASP A 82 15.87 -0.78 3.19
N LEU A 83 15.31 -0.17 4.23
CA LEU A 83 14.26 0.86 4.18
C LEU A 83 14.70 2.21 4.75
N GLN A 84 15.96 2.38 5.18
CA GLN A 84 16.48 3.67 5.66
C GLN A 84 16.63 4.70 4.53
N ASN A 85 17.02 4.27 3.33
CA ASN A 85 17.17 5.14 2.17
C ASN A 85 16.07 4.86 1.14
N ARG A 86 15.04 5.70 1.14
CA ARG A 86 13.84 5.57 0.28
C ARG A 86 13.62 6.77 -0.64
N ARG A 87 14.71 7.47 -1.00
CA ARG A 87 14.65 8.74 -1.75
C ARG A 87 13.83 8.66 -3.04
N ILE A 88 13.88 7.52 -3.74
CA ILE A 88 13.11 7.27 -4.96
C ILE A 88 12.49 5.89 -4.83
N GLU A 89 11.18 5.81 -5.00
CA GLU A 89 10.48 4.55 -5.16
C GLU A 89 9.72 4.52 -6.48
N ILE A 90 9.80 3.40 -7.19
CA ILE A 90 9.02 3.19 -8.41
C ILE A 90 7.79 2.34 -8.08
N THR A 91 6.66 2.66 -8.69
CA THR A 91 5.42 1.87 -8.56
C THR A 91 5.10 1.17 -9.87
N GLY A 92 4.52 -0.03 -9.81
CA GLY A 92 4.10 -0.72 -11.03
C GLY A 92 3.33 -2.00 -10.77
N PRO A 93 2.66 -2.53 -11.81
CA PRO A 93 1.86 -3.74 -11.69
C PRO A 93 2.74 -4.96 -11.42
N VAL A 94 2.12 -6.01 -10.89
CA VAL A 94 2.71 -7.34 -10.67
C VAL A 94 2.88 -8.18 -11.96
N GLU A 95 2.97 -7.51 -13.12
CA GLU A 95 3.24 -8.17 -14.41
C GLU A 95 4.73 -8.52 -14.52
N ARG A 96 5.03 -9.74 -14.98
CA ARG A 96 6.36 -10.35 -14.91
C ARG A 96 7.47 -9.48 -15.51
N LYS A 97 7.28 -8.97 -16.72
CA LYS A 97 8.28 -8.14 -17.38
C LYS A 97 8.41 -6.77 -16.70
N MET A 98 7.30 -6.15 -16.30
CA MET A 98 7.30 -4.86 -15.60
C MET A 98 8.01 -4.95 -14.26
N MET A 99 7.81 -6.01 -13.49
CA MET A 99 8.50 -6.23 -12.22
C MET A 99 10.02 -6.31 -12.40
N ILE A 100 10.51 -7.04 -13.40
CA ILE A 100 11.97 -7.11 -13.69
C ILE A 100 12.52 -5.72 -14.00
N ASN A 101 11.82 -4.94 -14.83
CA ASN A 101 12.27 -3.58 -15.17
C ASN A 101 12.24 -2.64 -13.95
N ALA A 102 11.22 -2.73 -13.11
CA ALA A 102 11.07 -1.90 -11.93
C ALA A 102 12.14 -2.21 -10.88
N LEU A 103 12.39 -3.49 -10.60
CA LEU A 103 13.47 -3.95 -9.71
C LEU A 103 14.85 -3.51 -10.20
N ASN A 104 15.06 -3.45 -11.52
CA ASN A 104 16.31 -3.04 -12.15
C ASN A 104 16.39 -1.53 -12.46
N SER A 105 15.42 -0.72 -12.02
CA SER A 105 15.29 0.68 -12.45
C SER A 105 16.33 1.64 -11.86
N GLY A 106 16.99 1.25 -10.77
CA GLY A 106 17.85 2.12 -9.96
C GLY A 106 17.12 2.90 -8.87
N ALA A 107 15.79 2.74 -8.74
CA ALA A 107 15.05 3.18 -7.56
C ALA A 107 15.51 2.42 -6.30
N ASN A 108 15.30 3.01 -5.13
CA ASN A 108 15.59 2.37 -3.85
C ASN A 108 14.56 1.30 -3.52
N VAL A 109 13.29 1.60 -3.80
CA VAL A 109 12.16 0.71 -3.53
C VAL A 109 11.34 0.51 -4.81
N PHE A 110 10.84 -0.71 -4.99
CA PHE A 110 9.78 -1.01 -5.95
C PHE A 110 8.52 -1.42 -5.20
N MET A 111 7.46 -0.62 -5.34
CA MET A 111 6.13 -1.00 -4.89
C MET A 111 5.42 -1.80 -5.99
N ALA A 112 5.35 -3.12 -5.80
CA ALA A 112 4.60 -4.03 -6.64
C ALA A 112 3.11 -4.00 -6.28
N ASP A 113 2.28 -3.68 -7.26
CA ASP A 113 0.92 -3.24 -7.02
C ASP A 113 -0.14 -4.27 -7.44
N PHE A 114 -0.97 -4.72 -6.49
CA PHE A 114 -2.20 -5.47 -6.73
C PHE A 114 -3.44 -4.56 -6.80
N GLU A 115 -3.28 -3.27 -6.52
CA GLU A 115 -4.35 -2.31 -6.33
C GLU A 115 -4.56 -1.43 -7.59
N ASP A 116 -4.51 -0.11 -7.50
CA ASP A 116 -5.01 0.78 -8.56
C ASP A 116 -4.28 0.68 -9.91
N ALA A 117 -3.01 0.25 -9.95
CA ALA A 117 -2.28 0.05 -11.21
C ALA A 117 -2.51 -1.35 -11.82
N ASN A 118 -3.31 -2.20 -11.18
CA ASN A 118 -3.53 -3.58 -11.59
C ASN A 118 -5.03 -3.91 -11.66
N SER A 119 -5.52 -4.22 -12.86
CA SER A 119 -6.87 -4.79 -12.99
C SER A 119 -6.90 -6.15 -12.26
N PRO A 120 -7.79 -6.35 -11.27
CA PRO A 120 -7.75 -7.51 -10.40
C PRO A 120 -8.48 -8.71 -11.03
N THR A 121 -8.09 -9.06 -12.26
CA THR A 121 -8.49 -10.34 -12.85
C THR A 121 -7.88 -11.47 -12.02
N TRP A 122 -8.56 -12.61 -11.94
CA TRP A 122 -8.02 -13.79 -11.26
C TRP A 122 -6.59 -14.11 -11.71
N ASP A 123 -6.37 -14.01 -13.02
CA ASP A 123 -5.07 -14.32 -13.60
C ASP A 123 -3.98 -13.33 -13.16
N ASN A 124 -4.29 -12.03 -13.11
CA ASN A 124 -3.33 -11.02 -12.67
C ASN A 124 -2.99 -11.18 -11.18
N ILE A 125 -3.97 -11.56 -10.34
CA ILE A 125 -3.73 -11.78 -8.92
C ILE A 125 -2.83 -13.01 -8.70
N VAL A 126 -3.21 -14.18 -9.22
CA VAL A 126 -2.45 -15.41 -8.94
C VAL A 126 -1.10 -15.43 -9.68
N ALA A 127 -1.04 -14.98 -10.93
CA ALA A 127 0.24 -14.83 -11.62
C ALA A 127 1.12 -13.76 -10.98
N GLY A 128 0.54 -12.69 -10.43
CA GLY A 128 1.28 -11.68 -9.68
C GLY A 128 1.97 -12.25 -8.46
N GLN A 129 1.28 -13.10 -7.69
CA GLN A 129 1.86 -13.80 -6.54
C GLN A 129 2.99 -14.76 -6.98
N LEU A 130 2.81 -15.45 -8.10
CA LEU A 130 3.87 -16.27 -8.71
C LEU A 130 5.09 -15.43 -9.09
N ASN A 131 4.88 -14.28 -9.73
CA ASN A 131 5.96 -13.37 -10.12
C ASN A 131 6.70 -12.80 -8.89
N LEU A 132 5.97 -12.45 -7.82
CA LEU A 132 6.58 -12.00 -6.56
C LEU A 132 7.45 -13.08 -5.95
N ARG A 133 6.95 -14.31 -5.87
CA ARG A 133 7.72 -15.45 -5.36
C ARG A 133 8.98 -15.70 -6.17
N ASP A 134 8.88 -15.68 -7.50
CA ASP A 134 10.05 -15.85 -8.36
C ASP A 134 11.04 -14.67 -8.24
N ALA A 135 10.54 -13.45 -8.02
CA ALA A 135 11.38 -12.27 -7.83
C ALA A 135 12.15 -12.34 -6.51
N VAL A 136 11.47 -12.68 -5.42
CA VAL A 136 12.08 -12.92 -4.10
C VAL A 136 13.10 -14.06 -4.19
N ASN A 137 12.78 -15.12 -4.92
CA ASN A 137 13.72 -16.23 -5.12
C ASN A 137 14.87 -15.91 -6.09
N ARG A 138 14.85 -14.73 -6.73
CA ARG A 138 15.79 -14.29 -7.77
C ARG A 138 15.81 -15.18 -9.02
N THR A 139 14.71 -15.89 -9.28
CA THR A 139 14.52 -16.78 -10.43
C THR A 139 13.62 -16.20 -11.51
N ILE A 140 12.97 -15.05 -11.25
CA ILE A 140 12.12 -14.38 -12.23
C ILE A 140 12.90 -14.06 -13.52
N SER A 141 12.35 -14.49 -14.65
CA SER A 141 12.88 -14.19 -15.96
C SER A 141 11.77 -14.09 -16.98
N PHE A 142 11.99 -13.31 -18.03
CA PHE A 142 11.04 -13.15 -19.13
C PHE A 142 11.77 -13.13 -20.48
N GLU A 143 11.27 -13.89 -21.44
CA GLU A 143 11.73 -13.84 -22.83
C GLU A 143 10.62 -13.25 -23.70
N SER A 144 10.97 -12.19 -24.41
CA SER A 144 10.05 -11.55 -25.34
C SER A 144 10.07 -12.23 -26.71
N GLN A 145 9.00 -12.04 -27.49
CA GLN A 145 8.84 -12.64 -28.82
C GLN A 145 9.97 -12.29 -29.81
N ASN A 146 10.69 -11.19 -29.58
CA ASN A 146 11.84 -10.79 -30.40
C ASN A 146 13.18 -11.38 -29.91
N GLY A 147 13.15 -12.32 -28.97
CA GLY A 147 14.33 -13.00 -28.43
C GLY A 147 15.05 -12.26 -27.31
N LYS A 148 14.59 -11.07 -26.89
CA LYS A 148 15.21 -10.36 -25.76
C LYS A 148 14.82 -11.02 -24.43
N SER A 149 15.84 -11.41 -23.67
CA SER A 149 15.72 -11.97 -22.32
C SER A 149 15.87 -10.87 -21.25
N TYR A 150 15.10 -10.99 -20.17
CA TYR A 150 15.06 -10.09 -19.03
C TYR A 150 15.26 -10.91 -17.76
N ARG A 151 16.19 -10.49 -16.90
CA ARG A 151 16.53 -11.09 -15.60
C ARG A 151 16.87 -9.99 -14.60
N LEU A 152 16.86 -10.32 -13.31
CA LEU A 152 17.27 -9.38 -12.27
C LEU A 152 18.77 -9.08 -12.34
N ASN A 153 19.14 -7.84 -12.05
CA ASN A 153 20.51 -7.44 -11.80
C ASN A 153 20.97 -8.01 -10.44
N GLU A 154 22.28 -7.96 -10.17
CA GLU A 154 22.82 -8.35 -8.86
C GLU A 154 22.20 -7.53 -7.73
N GLN A 155 22.17 -6.20 -7.90
CA GLN A 155 21.51 -5.27 -7.01
C GLN A 155 20.16 -4.84 -7.62
N THR A 156 19.11 -4.94 -6.82
CA THR A 156 17.74 -4.56 -7.19
C THR A 156 17.14 -3.67 -6.12
N ALA A 157 16.11 -2.91 -6.49
CA ALA A 157 15.31 -2.16 -5.53
C ALA A 157 14.71 -3.07 -4.44
N THR A 158 14.55 -2.56 -3.22
CA THR A 158 13.83 -3.23 -2.13
C THR A 158 12.37 -3.40 -2.53
N LEU A 159 11.84 -4.62 -2.41
CA LEU A 159 10.47 -4.93 -2.79
C LEU A 159 9.49 -4.57 -1.66
N MET A 160 8.45 -3.80 -1.98
CA MET A 160 7.27 -3.61 -1.13
C MET A 160 6.02 -4.00 -1.92
N VAL A 161 5.02 -4.59 -1.26
CA VAL A 161 3.79 -5.03 -1.93
C VAL A 161 2.59 -4.20 -1.49
N ARG A 162 1.82 -3.67 -2.45
CA ARG A 162 0.56 -2.99 -2.17
C ARG A 162 -0.63 -3.94 -2.39
N PRO A 163 -1.23 -4.53 -1.34
CA PRO A 163 -2.47 -5.30 -1.45
C PRO A 163 -3.65 -4.40 -1.80
N ARG A 164 -4.72 -5.01 -2.32
CA ARG A 164 -6.01 -4.34 -2.53
C ARG A 164 -6.58 -3.76 -1.23
N GLY A 165 -7.23 -2.60 -1.29
CA GLY A 165 -7.81 -1.93 -0.12
C GLY A 165 -9.02 -2.65 0.50
N TRP A 166 -9.35 -2.30 1.74
CA TRP A 166 -10.33 -3.04 2.56
C TRP A 166 -11.72 -3.23 1.95
N HIS A 167 -12.12 -2.35 1.02
CA HIS A 167 -13.43 -2.39 0.38
C HIS A 167 -13.55 -3.45 -0.73
N LEU A 168 -12.45 -4.08 -1.15
CA LEU A 168 -12.43 -5.06 -2.23
C LEU A 168 -12.54 -6.50 -1.73
N GLU A 169 -13.20 -7.34 -2.51
CA GLU A 169 -13.36 -8.77 -2.27
C GLU A 169 -12.73 -9.59 -3.41
N GLU A 170 -12.16 -10.75 -3.09
CA GLU A 170 -11.76 -11.73 -4.10
C GLU A 170 -12.88 -12.75 -4.27
N ARG A 171 -13.66 -12.57 -5.34
CA ARG A 171 -14.82 -13.42 -5.64
C ARG A 171 -14.46 -14.84 -6.09
N HIS A 172 -13.22 -15.08 -6.50
CA HIS A 172 -12.80 -16.39 -7.00
C HIS A 172 -12.37 -17.36 -5.88
N ILE A 173 -12.31 -16.90 -4.63
CA ILE A 173 -12.10 -17.74 -3.45
C ILE A 173 -13.23 -17.48 -2.47
N LEU A 174 -13.97 -18.54 -2.13
CA LEU A 174 -14.95 -18.51 -1.06
C LEU A 174 -14.38 -19.17 0.19
N ILE A 175 -14.63 -18.58 1.35
CA ILE A 175 -14.40 -19.19 2.66
C ILE A 175 -15.75 -19.21 3.37
N ASP A 176 -16.20 -20.42 3.72
CA ASP A 176 -17.49 -20.67 4.37
C ASP A 176 -18.66 -20.05 3.57
N GLY A 177 -18.55 -20.11 2.23
CA GLY A 177 -19.57 -19.65 1.28
C GLY A 177 -19.54 -18.16 0.95
N LYS A 178 -18.59 -17.38 1.50
CA LYS A 178 -18.48 -15.93 1.25
C LYS A 178 -17.16 -15.57 0.55
N PRO A 179 -17.15 -14.58 -0.37
CA PRO A 179 -15.91 -14.05 -0.92
C PRO A 179 -14.93 -13.63 0.17
N VAL A 180 -13.66 -13.97 -0.02
CA VAL A 180 -12.60 -13.54 0.90
C VAL A 180 -12.30 -12.05 0.73
N SER A 181 -11.83 -11.38 1.78
CA SER A 181 -11.22 -10.06 1.64
C SER A 181 -10.05 -10.12 0.65
N ALA A 182 -10.08 -9.26 -0.37
CA ALA A 182 -8.98 -9.14 -1.33
C ALA A 182 -7.68 -8.73 -0.63
N SER A 183 -7.77 -7.83 0.35
CA SER A 183 -6.65 -7.39 1.18
C SER A 183 -5.97 -8.55 1.91
N LEU A 184 -6.76 -9.41 2.57
CA LEU A 184 -6.23 -10.56 3.32
C LEU A 184 -5.66 -11.63 2.39
N LEU A 185 -6.23 -11.81 1.20
CA LEU A 185 -5.68 -12.73 0.21
C LEU A 185 -4.33 -12.26 -0.31
N ASP A 186 -4.24 -11.00 -0.76
CA ASP A 186 -3.03 -10.45 -1.35
C ASP A 186 -1.88 -10.44 -0.34
N PHE A 187 -2.16 -9.93 0.87
CA PHE A 187 -1.24 -9.96 2.01
C PHE A 187 -0.85 -11.40 2.36
N GLY A 188 -1.86 -12.26 2.57
CA GLY A 188 -1.66 -13.58 3.14
C GLY A 188 -0.84 -14.48 2.23
N LEU A 189 -1.12 -14.48 0.92
CA LEU A 189 -0.34 -15.25 -0.05
C LEU A 189 1.10 -14.73 -0.15
N TYR A 190 1.31 -13.41 -0.26
CA TYR A 190 2.66 -12.87 -0.35
C TYR A 190 3.47 -13.16 0.91
N PHE A 191 2.90 -12.91 2.09
CA PHE A 191 3.57 -13.17 3.37
C PHE A 191 3.92 -14.65 3.53
N TYR A 192 2.96 -15.54 3.31
CA TYR A 192 3.13 -17.00 3.46
C TYR A 192 4.26 -17.55 2.59
N HIS A 193 4.30 -17.15 1.31
CA HIS A 193 5.28 -17.69 0.36
C HIS A 193 6.67 -17.09 0.48
N ASN A 194 6.80 -15.87 1.01
CA ASN A 194 8.04 -15.09 0.88
C ASN A 194 8.73 -14.75 2.20
N ALA A 195 8.02 -14.70 3.33
CA ALA A 195 8.57 -14.17 4.59
C ALA A 195 9.88 -14.87 5.02
N ASN A 196 9.92 -16.21 4.98
CA ASN A 196 11.13 -16.97 5.32
C ASN A 196 12.32 -16.60 4.43
N ARG A 197 12.11 -16.53 3.11
CA ARG A 197 13.17 -16.24 2.15
C ARG A 197 13.65 -14.79 2.23
N LEU A 198 12.73 -13.85 2.42
CA LEU A 198 13.05 -12.44 2.60
C LEU A 198 13.96 -12.25 3.83
N LEU A 199 13.60 -12.88 4.95
CA LEU A 199 14.39 -12.79 6.18
C LEU A 199 15.75 -13.48 6.06
N SER A 200 15.85 -14.64 5.38
CA SER A 200 17.13 -15.30 5.15
C SER A 200 18.09 -14.48 4.29
N ASP A 201 17.54 -13.64 3.40
CA ASP A 201 18.30 -12.77 2.50
C ASP A 201 18.59 -11.39 3.14
N GLY A 202 18.23 -11.19 4.42
CA GLY A 202 18.52 -9.96 5.17
C GLY A 202 17.56 -8.79 4.88
N THR A 203 16.43 -9.05 4.23
CA THR A 203 15.33 -8.10 3.99
C THR A 203 14.08 -8.54 4.79
N GLY A 204 12.89 -8.06 4.45
CA GLY A 204 11.66 -8.39 5.18
C GLY A 204 10.37 -8.31 4.36
N PRO A 205 9.27 -8.85 4.92
CA PRO A 205 7.95 -8.77 4.31
C PRO A 205 7.36 -7.36 4.46
N TYR A 206 7.48 -6.57 3.40
CA TYR A 206 7.13 -5.14 3.41
C TYR A 206 5.90 -4.81 2.57
N PHE A 207 5.06 -3.91 3.08
CA PHE A 207 3.77 -3.58 2.45
C PHE A 207 3.49 -2.08 2.35
N TYR A 208 2.65 -1.74 1.38
CA TYR A 208 2.00 -0.44 1.27
C TYR A 208 0.49 -0.60 1.52
N LEU A 209 -0.08 0.14 2.48
CA LEU A 209 -1.49 0.00 2.85
C LEU A 209 -2.34 1.14 2.27
N PRO A 210 -3.25 0.86 1.32
CA PRO A 210 -4.01 1.90 0.63
C PRO A 210 -5.33 2.22 1.33
N LYS A 211 -5.81 3.44 1.07
CA LYS A 211 -7.21 3.87 1.26
C LYS A 211 -7.80 3.59 2.66
N LEU A 212 -6.97 3.67 3.70
CA LEU A 212 -7.47 3.68 5.08
C LEU A 212 -8.25 4.97 5.33
N GLU A 213 -9.34 4.90 6.10
CA GLU A 213 -10.13 6.09 6.46
C GLU A 213 -9.99 6.51 7.93
N ASN A 214 -9.42 5.67 8.80
CA ASN A 214 -9.28 5.92 10.24
C ASN A 214 -8.26 4.97 10.89
N HIS A 215 -7.88 5.28 12.13
CA HIS A 215 -6.92 4.49 12.92
C HIS A 215 -7.42 3.09 13.30
N LEU A 216 -8.73 2.84 13.39
CA LEU A 216 -9.24 1.50 13.70
C LEU A 216 -9.00 0.51 12.56
N GLU A 217 -8.95 1.00 11.32
CA GLU A 217 -8.54 0.18 10.17
C GLU A 217 -7.03 -0.09 10.16
N ALA A 218 -6.22 0.82 10.72
CA ALA A 218 -4.81 0.59 10.99
C ALA A 218 -4.62 -0.45 12.10
N ARG A 219 -5.45 -0.40 13.16
CA ARG A 219 -5.49 -1.43 14.21
C ARG A 219 -5.84 -2.81 13.64
N LEU A 220 -6.84 -2.91 12.77
CA LEU A 220 -7.17 -4.17 12.10
C LEU A 220 -5.96 -4.76 11.37
N TRP A 221 -5.20 -3.94 10.63
CA TRP A 221 -3.95 -4.39 10.02
C TRP A 221 -2.92 -4.86 11.05
N ASN A 222 -2.73 -4.12 12.14
CA ASN A 222 -1.82 -4.52 13.21
C ASN A 222 -2.19 -5.88 13.82
N ASP A 223 -3.48 -6.16 14.01
CA ASP A 223 -3.97 -7.44 14.54
C ASP A 223 -3.79 -8.58 13.53
N VAL A 224 -4.03 -8.30 12.23
CA VAL A 224 -3.72 -9.24 11.13
C VAL A 224 -2.24 -9.59 11.10
N PHE A 225 -1.34 -8.60 11.23
CA PHE A 225 0.10 -8.83 11.22
C PHE A 225 0.57 -9.63 12.43
N GLN A 226 0.06 -9.33 13.63
CA GLN A 226 0.34 -10.12 14.83
C GLN A 226 -0.05 -11.58 14.63
N LYS A 227 -1.31 -11.83 14.23
CA LYS A 227 -1.80 -13.18 14.00
C LYS A 227 -1.01 -13.93 12.94
N ALA A 228 -0.62 -13.25 11.86
CA ALA A 228 0.17 -13.81 10.78
C ALA A 228 1.59 -14.20 11.25
N GLN A 229 2.26 -13.31 11.98
CA GLN A 229 3.59 -13.56 12.55
C GLN A 229 3.54 -14.71 13.55
N ASP A 230 2.58 -14.71 14.47
CA ASP A 230 2.39 -15.80 15.45
C ASP A 230 2.15 -17.15 14.76
N ALA A 231 1.28 -17.18 13.75
CA ALA A 231 0.94 -18.41 13.04
C ALA A 231 2.11 -19.03 12.28
N LEU A 232 3.05 -18.22 11.79
CA LEU A 232 4.24 -18.68 11.06
C LEU A 232 5.52 -18.66 11.90
N GLY A 233 5.45 -18.27 13.18
CA GLY A 233 6.58 -18.27 14.11
C GLY A 233 7.58 -17.12 13.90
N PHE A 234 7.15 -15.98 13.36
CA PHE A 234 7.98 -14.80 13.21
C PHE A 234 7.86 -13.85 14.40
N PRO A 235 8.93 -13.12 14.77
CA PRO A 235 8.86 -12.09 15.81
C PRO A 235 7.83 -10.99 15.51
N TYR A 236 7.31 -10.38 16.57
CA TYR A 236 6.48 -9.17 16.45
C TYR A 236 7.30 -8.01 15.87
N GLY A 237 6.72 -7.26 14.93
CA GLY A 237 7.40 -6.16 14.25
C GLY A 237 8.26 -6.60 13.06
N THR A 238 8.23 -7.87 12.65
CA THR A 238 8.89 -8.40 11.46
C THR A 238 8.29 -7.82 10.17
N ILE A 239 6.97 -7.74 10.08
CA ILE A 239 6.27 -7.09 8.98
C ILE A 239 6.49 -5.58 9.08
N LYS A 240 6.87 -4.94 7.96
CA LYS A 240 6.92 -3.46 7.90
C LYS A 240 5.98 -2.87 6.88
N VAL A 241 5.39 -1.71 7.20
CA VAL A 241 4.39 -1.07 6.35
C VAL A 241 4.59 0.42 6.15
N THR A 242 4.25 0.92 4.97
CA THR A 242 3.99 2.35 4.73
C THR A 242 2.51 2.54 4.45
N VAL A 243 1.86 3.53 5.07
CA VAL A 243 0.43 3.79 4.87
C VAL A 243 0.23 4.99 3.94
N LEU A 244 -0.62 4.85 2.93
CA LEU A 244 -0.99 5.99 2.08
C LEU A 244 -2.06 6.82 2.80
N ILE A 245 -1.76 8.09 3.11
CA ILE A 245 -2.75 9.03 3.63
C ILE A 245 -3.49 9.66 2.44
N GLU A 246 -4.23 8.82 1.72
CA GLU A 246 -4.92 9.20 0.48
C GLU A 246 -6.44 9.30 0.67
N ASN A 247 -6.89 9.38 1.92
CA ASN A 247 -8.25 9.71 2.28
C ASN A 247 -8.26 10.91 3.22
N VAL A 248 -9.13 11.89 2.98
CA VAL A 248 -9.22 13.12 3.78
C VAL A 248 -9.49 12.84 5.25
N LEU A 249 -10.22 11.78 5.59
CA LEU A 249 -10.46 11.42 6.99
C LEU A 249 -9.19 10.93 7.69
N ALA A 250 -8.34 10.18 6.99
CA ALA A 250 -7.07 9.69 7.53
C ALA A 250 -6.08 10.83 7.83
N ALA A 251 -6.20 11.99 7.16
CA ALA A 251 -5.36 13.15 7.47
C ALA A 251 -5.59 13.71 8.89
N PHE A 252 -6.79 13.52 9.46
CA PHE A 252 -7.10 13.91 10.84
C PHE A 252 -6.69 12.87 11.89
N GLU A 253 -6.21 11.70 11.45
CA GLU A 253 -5.91 10.57 12.32
C GLU A 253 -4.49 9.99 12.05
N MET A 254 -3.58 10.78 11.48
CA MET A 254 -2.23 10.32 11.11
C MET A 254 -1.42 9.85 12.32
N GLU A 255 -1.49 10.56 13.45
CA GLU A 255 -0.79 10.18 14.68
C GLU A 255 -1.36 8.88 15.27
N GLU A 256 -2.68 8.72 15.25
CA GLU A 256 -3.35 7.51 15.70
C GLU A 256 -3.05 6.31 14.77
N ILE A 257 -3.02 6.50 13.45
CA ILE A 257 -2.61 5.47 12.49
C ILE A 257 -1.17 5.01 12.78
N LEU A 258 -0.25 5.96 12.97
CA LEU A 258 1.13 5.65 13.36
C LEU A 258 1.17 4.89 14.69
N TYR A 259 0.36 5.29 15.68
CA TYR A 259 0.32 4.66 17.00
C TYR A 259 -0.19 3.22 16.96
N GLU A 260 -1.30 2.97 16.26
CA GLU A 260 -1.90 1.63 16.12
C GLU A 260 -0.97 0.66 15.40
N LEU A 261 -0.18 1.16 14.45
CA LEU A 261 0.79 0.37 13.71
C LEU A 261 2.23 0.53 14.19
N ARG A 262 2.50 1.18 15.34
CA ARG A 262 3.85 1.67 15.73
C ARG A 262 4.97 0.63 15.68
N GLN A 263 4.66 -0.66 15.77
CA GLN A 263 5.65 -1.74 15.74
C GLN A 263 5.96 -2.22 14.31
N HIS A 264 5.05 -1.96 13.37
CA HIS A 264 5.13 -2.37 11.97
C HIS A 264 5.31 -1.18 11.01
N ILE A 265 4.82 0.02 11.34
CA ILE A 265 4.86 1.16 10.41
C ILE A 265 6.26 1.78 10.32
N VAL A 266 6.66 2.13 9.11
CA VAL A 266 7.93 2.81 8.80
C VAL A 266 7.70 4.18 8.15
N GLY A 267 6.48 4.50 7.74
CA GLY A 267 6.20 5.79 7.11
C GLY A 267 4.76 5.99 6.67
N LEU A 268 4.46 7.22 6.28
CA LEU A 268 3.25 7.63 5.58
C LEU A 268 3.61 8.14 4.18
N ASN A 269 2.70 7.98 3.22
CA ASN A 269 2.85 8.50 1.87
C ASN A 269 1.77 9.55 1.55
N ALA A 270 2.19 10.60 0.84
CA ALA A 270 1.32 11.64 0.34
C ALA A 270 0.75 11.31 -1.05
N GLY A 271 -0.58 11.32 -1.17
CA GLY A 271 -1.29 11.09 -2.42
C GLY A 271 -1.97 12.35 -2.96
N ARG A 272 -2.09 12.49 -4.29
CA ARG A 272 -2.83 13.59 -4.93
C ARG A 272 -4.24 13.16 -5.34
N TRP A 273 -4.33 12.19 -6.25
CA TRP A 273 -5.61 11.89 -6.93
C TRP A 273 -6.62 11.21 -6.02
N ASP A 274 -6.23 10.17 -5.29
CA ASP A 274 -7.12 9.53 -4.32
C ASP A 274 -7.51 10.48 -3.18
N TYR A 275 -6.58 11.34 -2.73
CA TYR A 275 -6.89 12.33 -1.70
C TYR A 275 -7.96 13.32 -2.18
N ILE A 276 -7.79 13.93 -3.36
CA ILE A 276 -8.79 14.83 -3.95
C ILE A 276 -10.12 14.08 -4.22
N PHE A 277 -10.05 12.86 -4.73
CA PHE A 277 -11.23 12.02 -4.93
C PHE A 277 -11.97 11.79 -3.60
N SER A 278 -11.25 11.52 -2.52
CA SER A 278 -11.83 11.33 -1.20
C SER A 278 -12.49 12.60 -0.66
N VAL A 279 -11.91 13.78 -0.89
CA VAL A 279 -12.52 15.08 -0.54
C VAL A 279 -13.88 15.21 -1.25
N ILE A 280 -13.92 14.99 -2.56
CA ILE A 280 -15.17 15.02 -3.35
C ILE A 280 -16.17 14.00 -2.80
N LYS A 281 -15.73 12.76 -2.57
CA LYS A 281 -16.60 11.67 -2.09
C LYS A 281 -17.20 11.98 -0.72
N LYS A 282 -16.37 12.43 0.23
CA LYS A 282 -16.75 12.68 1.62
C LYS A 282 -17.63 13.91 1.76
N PHE A 283 -17.39 14.95 0.99
CA PHE A 283 -18.16 16.21 1.07
C PHE A 283 -19.17 16.40 -0.07
N ARG A 284 -19.54 15.33 -0.79
CA ARG A 284 -20.41 15.36 -1.99
C ARG A 284 -21.75 16.09 -1.83
N ASN A 285 -22.28 16.18 -0.61
CA ASN A 285 -23.57 16.79 -0.31
C ASN A 285 -23.45 18.23 0.22
N HIS A 286 -22.22 18.76 0.31
CA HIS A 286 -21.96 20.11 0.82
C HIS A 286 -21.58 21.05 -0.33
N PRO A 287 -22.43 22.03 -0.68
CA PRO A 287 -22.19 22.90 -1.84
C PRO A 287 -20.94 23.76 -1.71
N ASP A 288 -20.48 24.02 -0.49
CA ASP A 288 -19.25 24.79 -0.20
C ASP A 288 -17.95 24.02 -0.54
N PHE A 289 -18.04 22.72 -0.84
CA PHE A 289 -16.90 21.86 -1.18
C PHE A 289 -16.77 21.59 -2.69
N LEU A 290 -17.32 22.49 -3.53
CA LEU A 290 -17.14 22.41 -4.98
C LEU A 290 -15.67 22.70 -5.35
N LEU A 291 -15.02 21.73 -5.99
CA LEU A 291 -13.63 21.84 -6.41
C LEU A 291 -13.53 22.29 -7.89
N PRO A 292 -12.50 23.07 -8.26
CA PRO A 292 -12.24 23.41 -9.65
C PRO A 292 -11.72 22.20 -10.43
N ASP A 293 -11.42 22.41 -11.72
CA ASP A 293 -10.76 21.39 -12.55
C ASP A 293 -9.57 20.76 -11.82
N ARG A 294 -9.56 19.42 -11.74
CA ARG A 294 -8.56 18.65 -10.98
C ARG A 294 -7.11 18.99 -11.33
N ALA A 295 -6.84 19.41 -12.58
CA ALA A 295 -5.51 19.83 -13.03
C ALA A 295 -5.00 21.07 -12.26
N ARG A 296 -5.91 21.97 -11.85
CA ARG A 296 -5.61 23.20 -11.09
C ARG A 296 -5.42 22.94 -9.59
N ILE A 297 -5.82 21.77 -9.10
CA ILE A 297 -5.64 21.36 -7.70
C ILE A 297 -4.26 20.75 -7.55
N THR A 298 -3.21 21.58 -7.62
CA THR A 298 -1.80 21.20 -7.44
C THR A 298 -1.49 20.89 -5.98
N MET A 299 -0.31 20.33 -5.67
CA MET A 299 0.11 20.12 -4.28
C MET A 299 0.33 21.43 -3.49
N THR A 300 0.36 22.58 -4.18
CA THR A 300 0.62 23.90 -3.60
C THR A 300 -0.63 24.68 -3.22
N VAL A 301 -1.84 24.20 -3.54
CA VAL A 301 -3.07 24.86 -3.07
C VAL A 301 -3.23 24.71 -1.55
N PRO A 302 -3.86 25.66 -0.84
CA PRO A 302 -3.77 25.74 0.62
C PRO A 302 -4.08 24.46 1.39
N PHE A 303 -5.17 23.75 1.06
CA PHE A 303 -5.54 22.54 1.80
C PHE A 303 -4.63 21.34 1.49
N MET A 304 -4.10 21.24 0.27
CA MET A 304 -3.11 20.22 -0.10
C MET A 304 -1.78 20.49 0.61
N ARG A 305 -1.40 21.78 0.69
CA ARG A 305 -0.19 22.21 1.40
C ARG A 305 -0.26 21.93 2.89
N ALA A 306 -1.38 22.27 3.53
CA ALA A 306 -1.61 21.97 4.94
C ALA A 306 -1.56 20.45 5.21
N TYR A 307 -2.12 19.66 4.31
CA TYR A 307 -2.06 18.20 4.36
C TYR A 307 -0.61 17.68 4.32
N THR A 308 0.20 18.13 3.35
CA THR A 308 1.59 17.65 3.22
C THR A 308 2.48 18.11 4.38
N GLU A 309 2.33 19.36 4.84
CA GLU A 309 3.09 19.88 5.99
C GLU A 309 2.73 19.11 7.28
N LEU A 310 1.45 18.83 7.49
CA LEU A 310 0.99 18.03 8.63
C LEU A 310 1.55 16.61 8.57
N LEU A 311 1.58 16.00 7.38
CA LEU A 311 2.12 14.65 7.19
C LEU A 311 3.60 14.58 7.53
N VAL A 312 4.43 15.48 6.95
CA VAL A 312 5.88 15.52 7.24
C VAL A 312 6.13 15.72 8.73
N LYS A 313 5.48 16.73 9.32
CA LYS A 313 5.60 17.02 10.76
C LYS A 313 5.22 15.81 11.62
N THR A 314 4.14 15.12 11.27
CA THR A 314 3.63 13.97 12.01
C THR A 314 4.59 12.78 11.92
N CYS A 315 5.07 12.45 10.71
CA CYS A 315 6.03 11.38 10.50
C CYS A 315 7.32 11.61 11.28
N HIS A 316 7.93 12.78 11.10
CA HIS A 316 9.23 13.10 11.71
C HIS A 316 9.15 13.21 13.23
N LYS A 317 8.04 13.72 13.78
CA LYS A 317 7.77 13.69 15.23
C LYS A 317 7.83 12.28 15.80
N ARG A 318 7.46 11.26 15.01
CA ARG A 318 7.33 9.86 15.44
C ARG A 318 8.42 8.94 14.90
N GLY A 319 9.46 9.49 14.24
CA GLY A 319 10.57 8.72 13.71
C GLY A 319 10.21 7.86 12.50
N ALA A 320 9.13 8.20 11.80
CA ALA A 320 8.67 7.54 10.59
C ALA A 320 9.04 8.37 9.34
N HIS A 321 9.11 7.74 8.18
CA HIS A 321 9.33 8.43 6.91
C HIS A 321 8.06 9.13 6.41
N ALA A 322 8.23 10.29 5.80
CA ALA A 322 7.27 10.97 4.95
C ALA A 322 7.67 10.79 3.48
N ILE A 323 6.86 10.06 2.70
CA ILE A 323 7.09 9.85 1.26
C ILE A 323 6.18 10.77 0.44
N GLY A 324 6.77 11.49 -0.51
CA GLY A 324 6.11 12.43 -1.41
C GLY A 324 5.25 11.77 -2.49
N GLY A 325 4.65 12.61 -3.33
CA GLY A 325 3.68 12.17 -4.35
C GLY A 325 4.34 11.64 -5.62
N MET A 326 3.52 11.26 -6.60
CA MET A 326 3.92 10.64 -7.87
C MET A 326 4.28 11.65 -8.98
N ALA A 327 5.36 11.40 -9.70
CA ALA A 327 5.63 11.97 -11.04
C ALA A 327 5.38 10.95 -12.17
N ALA A 328 4.16 10.90 -12.72
CA ALA A 328 3.71 9.86 -13.66
C ALA A 328 4.07 10.09 -15.15
N PHE A 329 5.04 10.95 -15.46
CA PHE A 329 5.39 11.23 -16.86
C PHE A 329 6.17 10.07 -17.49
N ILE A 330 5.77 9.65 -18.70
CA ILE A 330 6.48 8.62 -19.48
C ILE A 330 7.36 9.32 -20.53
N PRO A 331 8.70 9.20 -20.47
CA PRO A 331 9.59 9.83 -21.44
C PRO A 331 9.35 9.36 -22.88
N SER A 332 9.31 10.31 -23.81
CA SER A 332 9.20 10.07 -25.24
C SER A 332 10.56 9.78 -25.85
N ARG A 333 10.70 8.67 -26.57
CA ARG A 333 11.91 8.37 -27.36
C ARG A 333 11.98 9.16 -28.68
N ARG A 334 10.87 9.77 -29.09
CA ARG A 334 10.73 10.43 -30.40
C ARG A 334 10.78 11.96 -30.29
N ASP A 335 10.50 12.50 -29.11
CA ASP A 335 10.39 13.94 -28.88
C ASP A 335 11.22 14.35 -27.66
N PRO A 336 12.47 14.77 -27.86
CA PRO A 336 13.34 15.24 -26.77
C PRO A 336 12.84 16.51 -26.08
N HIS A 337 12.09 17.37 -26.80
CA HIS A 337 11.63 18.64 -26.25
C HIS A 337 10.53 18.43 -25.21
N VAL A 338 9.59 17.51 -25.46
CA VAL A 338 8.58 17.12 -24.46
C VAL A 338 9.23 16.56 -23.19
N ASN A 339 10.35 15.82 -23.31
CA ASN A 339 11.09 15.34 -22.16
C ASN A 339 11.75 16.47 -21.37
N GLU A 340 12.35 17.44 -22.05
CA GLU A 340 13.00 18.58 -21.39
C GLU A 340 12.00 19.36 -20.52
N VAL A 341 10.82 19.67 -21.08
CA VAL A 341 9.74 20.36 -20.35
C VAL A 341 9.26 19.53 -19.16
N ALA A 342 9.03 18.23 -19.37
CA ALA A 342 8.57 17.36 -18.31
C ALA A 342 9.62 17.18 -17.20
N PHE A 343 10.90 17.02 -17.55
CA PHE A 343 11.98 16.87 -16.58
C PHE A 343 12.21 18.15 -15.76
N ALA A 344 12.08 19.33 -16.38
CA ALA A 344 12.10 20.59 -15.64
C ALA A 344 10.96 20.64 -14.60
N LYS A 345 9.75 20.23 -15.00
CA LYS A 345 8.60 20.20 -14.09
C LYS A 345 8.74 19.17 -12.97
N VAL A 346 9.25 17.98 -13.29
CA VAL A 346 9.58 16.95 -12.30
C VAL A 346 10.61 17.48 -11.32
N ARG A 347 11.69 18.11 -11.79
CA ARG A 347 12.71 18.70 -10.93
C ARG A 347 12.12 19.73 -9.98
N GLU A 348 11.37 20.71 -10.48
CA GLU A 348 10.72 21.73 -9.65
C GLU A 348 9.80 21.10 -8.58
N ASP A 349 8.99 20.10 -8.97
CA ASP A 349 8.08 19.45 -8.05
C ASP A 349 8.80 18.63 -6.97
N LYS A 350 9.93 17.98 -7.32
CA LYS A 350 10.71 17.15 -6.39
C LYS A 350 11.69 17.94 -5.53
N GLU A 351 12.22 19.05 -6.03
CA GLU A 351 12.98 20.02 -5.23
C GLU A 351 12.09 20.56 -4.10
N ARG A 352 10.86 20.96 -4.42
CA ARG A 352 9.88 21.39 -3.41
C ARG A 352 9.59 20.29 -2.37
N GLU A 353 9.31 19.05 -2.79
CA GLU A 353 9.06 17.95 -1.84
C GLU A 353 10.28 17.72 -0.93
N SER A 354 11.49 17.80 -1.47
CA SER A 354 12.72 17.70 -0.68
C SER A 354 12.88 18.87 0.30
N GLU A 355 12.57 20.11 -0.12
CA GLU A 355 12.62 21.31 0.73
C GLU A 355 11.57 21.27 1.85
N ASP A 356 10.41 20.66 1.59
CA ASP A 356 9.34 20.46 2.57
C ASP A 356 9.69 19.42 3.64
N GLY A 357 10.75 18.63 3.42
CA GLY A 357 11.23 17.60 4.34
C GLY A 357 10.73 16.20 4.04
N PHE A 358 10.25 15.90 2.82
CA PHE A 358 9.97 14.50 2.46
C PHE A 358 11.27 13.68 2.38
N ASP A 359 11.25 12.46 2.93
CA ASP A 359 12.38 11.52 2.96
C ASP A 359 12.58 10.80 1.61
N GLY A 360 11.57 10.84 0.76
CA GLY A 360 11.61 10.28 -0.58
C GLY A 360 10.37 10.61 -1.40
N THR A 361 10.31 10.09 -2.62
CA THR A 361 9.27 10.41 -3.57
C THR A 361 8.94 9.24 -4.50
N TRP A 362 7.74 9.30 -5.11
CA TRP A 362 7.36 8.51 -6.27
C TRP A 362 7.55 9.25 -7.60
#